data_AF-A0A535B9A2-F1
#
_entry.id   AF-A0A535B9A2-F1
#
_cell.length_a   1.000
_cell.length_b   1.000
_cell.length_c   1.000
_cell.angle_alpha   90.00
_cell.angle_beta   90.00
_cell.angle_gamma   90.00
#
_symmetry.space_group_name_H-M   'P 1'
#
loop_
_entity.id
_entity.type
_entity.pdbx_description
1 polymer ?
#
loop_
_entity_poly.entity_id
_entity_poly.type
_entity_poly.pdbx_seq_one_letter_code
_entity_poly.pdbx_strand_id
1 'polypeptide(L)'
;MAKRFFLGAATLAIAVLWLIARPIDAGEGAKPEVRLVQFQVPQLPGLGGAAVDWRQLDAFLTFIVKRFGQEIPADLRESLAEAFLDSRYELTNFVELASAGQNPVPQMLLDGWSRLSPIMKQALPALPQEAADRYANFIGVLDQLAALGQGSQLALLQLSPDALREMARILEPAVSGDPIGYTLEVDNALRELLGFGAPIAAPSPGTRQSRLPGFRSFAKMRQASVPPLWFGVAMASEPDIKKLNEWVPEDGDLEAYLRAVRSLLAALSDKLAAKSKLAEEHEPLTRQIILAAGWQESCWRQFIKKGKLLTPLASASGALGLMQVSPHTWRNLYDLKQLGADIEYNGNAGAEILVYYLTRFALKKNEDKQPGGDLARATYSAYNGGPGQLSRYRAAKQNPASKKVDASFWEKFQAVRSGREMEVRSCYQK
;
A
#
# COMPACT_ATOMS: atom_id res chain seq x y z
N MET A 1 -40.49 -43.07 -28.32
CA MET A 1 -39.29 -43.58 -27.62
C MET A 1 -38.13 -42.67 -27.94
N ALA A 2 -37.83 -41.71 -27.07
CA ALA A 2 -36.73 -40.77 -27.23
C ALA A 2 -35.58 -41.20 -26.32
N LYS A 3 -34.38 -41.40 -26.86
CA LYS A 3 -33.15 -41.54 -26.08
C LYS A 3 -32.24 -40.34 -26.35
N ARG A 4 -32.01 -39.56 -25.30
CA ARG A 4 -31.03 -38.49 -25.19
C ARG A 4 -29.61 -39.08 -25.33
N PHE A 5 -28.75 -38.45 -26.12
CA PHE A 5 -27.30 -38.54 -25.97
C PHE A 5 -26.80 -37.21 -25.42
N PHE A 6 -26.23 -37.27 -24.22
CA PHE A 6 -25.43 -36.19 -23.62
C PHE A 6 -24.07 -36.17 -24.33
N LEU A 7 -23.67 -35.03 -24.91
CA LEU A 7 -22.28 -34.77 -25.26
C LEU A 7 -21.55 -34.32 -23.99
N GLY A 8 -20.58 -35.13 -23.57
CA GLY A 8 -19.70 -34.84 -22.46
C GLY A 8 -18.76 -33.66 -22.73
N ALA A 9 -18.34 -33.01 -21.65
CA ALA A 9 -17.40 -31.89 -21.65
C ALA A 9 -16.09 -32.25 -22.38
N ALA A 10 -15.66 -31.38 -23.30
CA ALA A 10 -14.41 -31.52 -24.01
C ALA A 10 -13.23 -31.23 -23.07
N THR A 11 -12.38 -32.23 -22.83
CA THR A 11 -11.08 -32.08 -22.17
C THR A 11 -10.12 -31.38 -23.11
N LEU A 12 -9.69 -30.15 -22.79
CA LEU A 12 -8.61 -29.47 -23.52
C LEU A 12 -7.27 -29.98 -22.98
N ALA A 13 -6.61 -30.87 -23.71
CA ALA A 13 -5.24 -31.27 -23.43
C ALA A 13 -4.29 -30.31 -24.17
N ILE A 14 -3.54 -29.50 -23.42
CA ILE A 14 -2.47 -28.66 -23.98
C ILE A 14 -1.16 -29.44 -23.76
N ALA A 15 -0.52 -29.85 -24.86
CA ALA A 15 0.82 -30.45 -24.81
C ALA A 15 1.88 -29.33 -24.81
N VAL A 16 2.67 -29.25 -23.75
CA VAL A 16 3.83 -28.33 -23.66
C VAL A 16 5.09 -29.15 -23.86
N LEU A 17 5.86 -28.83 -24.91
CA LEU A 17 7.15 -29.46 -25.20
C LEU A 17 8.25 -28.74 -24.42
N TRP A 18 8.84 -29.43 -23.43
CA TRP A 18 10.08 -29.02 -22.79
C TRP A 18 11.26 -29.78 -23.39
N LEU A 19 12.22 -29.05 -23.96
CA LEU A 19 13.53 -29.59 -24.31
C LEU A 19 14.45 -29.48 -23.09
N ILE A 20 14.55 -30.56 -22.32
CA ILE A 20 15.54 -30.66 -21.24
C ILE A 20 16.86 -31.13 -21.87
N ALA A 21 17.72 -30.20 -22.26
CA ALA A 21 19.09 -30.52 -22.62
C ALA A 21 19.93 -30.69 -21.33
N ARG A 22 20.39 -31.91 -21.03
CA ARG A 22 21.43 -32.14 -20.03
C ARG A 22 22.78 -31.62 -20.58
N PRO A 23 23.67 -31.07 -19.74
CA PRO A 23 25.04 -30.80 -20.17
C PRO A 23 25.72 -32.14 -20.49
N ILE A 24 26.35 -32.18 -21.66
CA ILE A 24 26.94 -33.36 -22.30
C ILE A 24 28.32 -33.62 -21.68
N ASP A 25 28.52 -34.81 -21.09
CA ASP A 25 29.81 -35.50 -21.14
C ASP A 25 29.72 -36.58 -22.23
N ALA A 26 30.75 -36.63 -23.06
CA ALA A 26 30.77 -37.35 -24.33
C ALA A 26 30.81 -38.88 -24.15
N GLY A 27 29.81 -39.56 -24.70
CA GLY A 27 29.75 -41.00 -24.87
C GLY A 27 28.54 -41.36 -25.75
N GLU A 28 28.77 -42.17 -26.78
CA GLU A 28 27.89 -42.41 -27.93
C GLU A 28 26.43 -42.80 -27.61
N GLY A 29 25.51 -42.30 -28.45
CA GLY A 29 24.31 -43.05 -28.81
C GLY A 29 23.04 -42.89 -27.97
N ALA A 30 22.64 -41.68 -27.57
CA ALA A 30 21.29 -41.45 -27.03
C ALA A 30 20.43 -40.62 -28.01
N LYS A 31 19.44 -41.24 -28.66
CA LYS A 31 18.34 -40.51 -29.32
C LYS A 31 17.65 -39.63 -28.27
N PRO A 32 17.34 -38.37 -28.56
CA PRO A 32 16.59 -37.54 -27.63
C PRO A 32 15.19 -38.13 -27.45
N GLU A 33 14.94 -38.74 -26.29
CA GLU A 33 13.63 -39.23 -25.92
C GLU A 33 12.78 -38.02 -25.52
N VAL A 34 11.94 -37.56 -26.45
CA VAL A 34 10.97 -36.51 -26.20
C VAL A 34 9.91 -37.07 -25.26
N ARG A 35 10.07 -36.82 -23.96
CA ARG A 35 9.05 -37.14 -22.97
C ARG A 35 7.97 -36.06 -23.01
N LEU A 36 6.86 -36.34 -23.68
CA LEU A 36 5.63 -35.55 -23.58
C LEU A 36 5.11 -35.69 -22.14
N VAL A 37 5.45 -34.73 -21.29
CA VAL A 37 4.77 -34.58 -20.00
C VAL A 37 3.43 -33.93 -20.30
N GLN A 38 2.37 -34.74 -20.31
CA GLN A 38 1.01 -34.22 -20.31
C GLN A 38 0.77 -33.49 -18.98
N PHE A 39 0.87 -32.17 -18.99
CA PHE A 39 0.43 -31.35 -17.89
C PHE A 39 -1.10 -31.32 -17.91
N GLN A 40 -1.72 -32.11 -17.04
CA GLN A 40 -3.09 -31.84 -16.61
C GLN A 40 -3.03 -30.60 -15.72
N VAL A 41 -3.28 -29.43 -16.30
CA VAL A 41 -3.77 -28.28 -15.52
C VAL A 41 -4.99 -28.83 -14.77
N PRO A 42 -5.03 -28.83 -13.42
CA PRO A 42 -6.29 -29.09 -12.72
C PRO A 42 -7.30 -28.18 -13.40
N GLN A 43 -8.42 -28.71 -13.92
CA GLN A 43 -9.42 -27.90 -14.60
C GLN A 43 -9.78 -26.75 -13.67
N LEU A 44 -9.15 -25.58 -13.83
CA LEU A 44 -9.45 -24.38 -13.07
C LEU A 44 -10.83 -23.99 -13.57
N PRO A 45 -11.91 -24.25 -12.79
CA PRO A 45 -13.23 -23.90 -13.23
C PRO A 45 -13.26 -22.37 -13.39
N GLY A 46 -13.70 -21.88 -14.55
CA GLY A 46 -13.91 -20.44 -14.75
C GLY A 46 -13.02 -19.73 -15.77
N LEU A 47 -12.34 -20.42 -16.69
CA LEU A 47 -11.88 -19.77 -17.92
C LEU A 47 -13.11 -19.47 -18.81
N GLY A 48 -13.58 -18.22 -18.85
CA GLY A 48 -14.71 -17.80 -19.70
C GLY A 48 -15.80 -16.91 -19.07
N GLY A 49 -15.47 -16.06 -18.09
CA GLY A 49 -16.38 -15.06 -17.49
C GLY A 49 -15.91 -13.62 -17.66
N ALA A 50 -16.59 -12.66 -17.01
CA ALA A 50 -16.07 -11.29 -16.89
C ALA A 50 -14.67 -11.34 -16.24
N ALA A 51 -13.69 -10.67 -16.84
CA ALA A 51 -12.34 -10.66 -16.33
C ALA A 51 -12.30 -9.99 -14.95
N VAL A 52 -11.45 -10.53 -14.07
CA VAL A 52 -11.04 -9.86 -12.83
C VAL A 52 -10.55 -8.46 -13.16
N ASP A 53 -10.94 -7.47 -12.36
CA ASP A 53 -10.33 -6.15 -12.39
C ASP A 53 -9.19 -6.03 -11.37
N TRP A 54 -8.40 -4.96 -11.47
CA TRP A 54 -7.27 -4.72 -10.57
C TRP A 54 -7.70 -4.59 -9.10
N ARG A 55 -8.94 -4.17 -8.82
CA ARG A 55 -9.47 -4.04 -7.46
C ARG A 55 -9.71 -5.40 -6.85
N GLN A 56 -10.31 -6.32 -7.60
CA GLN A 56 -10.52 -7.69 -7.18
C GLN A 56 -9.20 -8.41 -6.96
N LEU A 57 -8.20 -8.19 -7.82
CA LEU A 57 -6.86 -8.74 -7.61
C LEU A 57 -6.17 -8.14 -6.37
N ASP A 58 -6.28 -6.82 -6.15
CA ASP A 58 -5.77 -6.17 -4.94
C ASP A 58 -6.41 -6.72 -3.66
N ALA A 59 -7.74 -6.92 -3.68
CA ALA A 59 -8.47 -7.54 -2.57
C ALA A 59 -8.01 -8.98 -2.32
N PHE A 60 -7.82 -9.77 -3.37
CA PHE A 60 -7.29 -11.14 -3.29
C PHE A 60 -5.88 -11.18 -2.68
N LEU A 61 -4.96 -10.33 -3.14
CA LEU A 61 -3.60 -10.24 -2.57
C LEU A 61 -3.63 -9.83 -1.09
N THR A 62 -4.54 -8.93 -0.73
CA THR A 62 -4.76 -8.53 0.67
C THR A 62 -5.27 -9.69 1.51
N PHE A 63 -6.21 -10.48 0.98
CA PHE A 63 -6.71 -11.69 1.63
C PHE A 63 -5.57 -12.69 1.89
N ILE A 64 -4.74 -12.98 0.87
CA ILE A 64 -3.57 -13.88 1.00
C ILE A 64 -2.65 -13.40 2.12
N VAL A 65 -2.25 -12.13 2.07
CA VAL A 65 -1.30 -11.54 3.02
C VAL A 65 -1.85 -11.57 4.44
N LYS A 66 -3.13 -11.23 4.63
CA LYS A 66 -3.78 -11.29 5.94
C LYS A 66 -3.84 -12.71 6.48
N ARG A 67 -4.29 -13.66 5.66
CA ARG A 67 -4.45 -15.05 6.07
C ARG A 67 -3.10 -15.68 6.43
N PHE A 68 -2.12 -15.51 5.55
CA PHE A 68 -0.77 -16.02 5.76
C PHE A 68 -0.08 -15.35 6.96
N GLY A 69 -0.21 -14.03 7.08
CA GLY A 69 0.37 -13.24 8.17
C GLY A 69 -0.07 -13.64 9.59
N GLN A 70 -1.24 -14.27 9.72
CA GLN A 70 -1.75 -14.78 11.00
C GLN A 70 -1.03 -16.06 11.46
N GLU A 71 -0.47 -16.84 10.54
CA GLU A 71 0.06 -18.19 10.83
C GLU A 71 1.58 -18.23 10.87
N ILE A 72 2.27 -17.17 10.41
CA ILE A 72 3.72 -17.13 10.34
C ILE A 72 4.40 -16.49 11.58
N PRO A 73 5.68 -16.84 11.83
CA PRO A 73 6.50 -16.21 12.86
C PRO A 73 6.76 -14.71 12.60
N ALA A 74 7.05 -13.97 13.67
CA ALA A 74 7.12 -12.51 13.65
C ALA A 74 8.24 -11.92 12.76
N ASP A 75 9.35 -12.62 12.60
CA ASP A 75 10.47 -12.25 11.72
C ASP A 75 10.07 -12.26 10.23
N LEU A 76 9.29 -13.25 9.81
CA LEU A 76 8.79 -13.33 8.43
C LEU A 76 7.60 -12.39 8.15
N ARG A 77 6.83 -12.00 9.19
CA ARG A 77 5.72 -11.02 9.03
C ARG A 77 6.20 -9.68 8.52
N GLU A 78 7.39 -9.25 8.91
CA GLU A 78 7.94 -8.00 8.43
C GLU A 78 8.26 -8.09 6.93
N SER A 79 8.97 -9.13 6.49
CA SER A 79 9.26 -9.34 5.06
C SER A 79 7.97 -9.41 4.23
N LEU A 80 6.94 -10.08 4.76
CA LEU A 80 5.61 -10.12 4.14
C LEU A 80 4.98 -8.72 4.03
N ALA A 81 5.05 -7.92 5.11
CA ALA A 81 4.57 -6.55 5.13
C ALA A 81 5.31 -5.65 4.13
N GLU A 82 6.64 -5.78 4.02
CA GLU A 82 7.44 -5.05 3.03
C GLU A 82 7.00 -5.39 1.60
N ALA A 83 6.91 -6.68 1.27
CA ALA A 83 6.49 -7.15 -0.06
C ALA A 83 5.06 -6.72 -0.42
N PHE A 84 4.15 -6.75 0.54
CA PHE A 84 2.78 -6.28 0.37
C PHE A 84 2.74 -4.77 0.09
N LEU A 85 3.46 -3.97 0.89
CA LEU A 85 3.49 -2.52 0.69
C LEU A 85 4.13 -2.16 -0.66
N ASP A 86 5.23 -2.79 -1.07
CA ASP A 86 5.80 -2.59 -2.41
C ASP A 86 4.74 -2.81 -3.51
N SER A 87 3.98 -3.90 -3.42
CA SER A 87 2.89 -4.21 -4.36
C SER A 87 1.80 -3.12 -4.34
N ARG A 88 1.51 -2.53 -3.17
CA ARG A 88 0.55 -1.43 -3.01
C ARG A 88 1.04 -0.10 -3.58
N TYR A 89 2.34 0.15 -3.60
CA TYR A 89 2.89 1.35 -4.23
C TYR A 89 2.81 1.26 -5.76
N GLU A 90 2.97 0.06 -6.32
CA GLU A 90 2.84 -0.19 -7.76
C GLU A 90 1.41 -0.01 -8.30
N LEU A 91 0.38 -0.09 -7.42
CA LEU A 91 -1.02 0.14 -7.80
C LEU A 91 -1.24 1.47 -8.54
N THR A 92 -0.47 2.51 -8.22
CA THR A 92 -0.59 3.80 -8.91
C THR A 92 -0.39 3.65 -10.42
N ASN A 93 0.64 2.88 -10.82
CA ASN A 93 0.93 2.61 -12.23
C ASN A 93 -0.17 1.74 -12.85
N PHE A 94 -0.66 0.74 -12.13
CA PHE A 94 -1.73 -0.13 -12.62
C PHE A 94 -3.07 0.59 -12.79
N VAL A 95 -3.39 1.55 -11.91
CA VAL A 95 -4.57 2.40 -12.03
C VAL A 95 -4.45 3.33 -13.24
N GLU A 96 -3.27 3.88 -13.51
CA GLU A 96 -3.01 4.69 -14.70
C GLU A 96 -3.19 3.87 -15.99
N LEU A 97 -2.60 2.67 -16.05
CA LEU A 97 -2.77 1.73 -17.16
C LEU A 97 -4.25 1.36 -17.38
N ALA A 98 -4.98 1.05 -16.29
CA ALA A 98 -6.40 0.75 -16.34
C ALA A 98 -7.23 1.95 -16.85
N SER A 99 -6.87 3.16 -16.44
CA SER A 99 -7.52 4.40 -16.90
C SER A 99 -7.27 4.67 -18.39
N ALA A 100 -6.15 4.19 -18.93
CA ALA A 100 -5.83 4.18 -20.35
C ALA A 100 -6.48 3.02 -21.14
N GLY A 101 -7.35 2.22 -20.50
CA GLY A 101 -8.06 1.10 -21.11
C GLY A 101 -7.23 -0.19 -21.26
N GLN A 102 -6.05 -0.25 -20.66
CA GLN A 102 -5.23 -1.46 -20.64
C GLN A 102 -5.63 -2.37 -19.46
N ASN A 103 -5.44 -3.68 -19.58
CA ASN A 103 -5.69 -4.62 -18.49
C ASN A 103 -4.40 -4.83 -17.66
N PRO A 104 -4.27 -4.29 -16.44
CA PRO A 104 -3.07 -4.43 -15.63
C PRO A 104 -2.99 -5.77 -14.87
N VAL A 105 -4.07 -6.55 -14.81
CA VAL A 105 -4.20 -7.70 -13.90
C VAL A 105 -3.12 -8.76 -14.09
N PRO A 106 -2.76 -9.18 -15.32
CA PRO A 106 -1.71 -10.19 -15.50
C PRO A 106 -0.36 -9.74 -14.92
N GLN A 107 0.06 -8.51 -15.23
CA GLN A 107 1.32 -7.96 -14.74
C GLN A 107 1.30 -7.78 -13.22
N MET A 108 0.21 -7.24 -12.69
CA MET A 108 0.02 -7.06 -11.25
C MET A 108 0.07 -8.39 -10.48
N LEU A 109 -0.50 -9.47 -11.04
CA LEU A 109 -0.42 -10.79 -10.43
C LEU A 109 1.02 -11.31 -10.42
N LEU A 110 1.73 -11.21 -11.54
CA LEU A 110 3.10 -11.71 -11.65
C LEU A 110 4.06 -10.95 -10.74
N ASP A 111 3.97 -9.62 -10.72
CA ASP A 111 4.82 -8.77 -9.89
C ASP A 111 4.55 -9.04 -8.41
N GLY A 112 3.29 -9.03 -7.99
CA GLY A 112 2.90 -9.35 -6.61
C GLY A 112 3.31 -10.77 -6.20
N TRP A 113 3.07 -11.77 -7.06
CA TRP A 113 3.41 -13.15 -6.75
C TRP A 113 4.92 -13.39 -6.69
N SER A 114 5.70 -12.76 -7.56
CA SER A 114 7.17 -12.85 -7.55
C SER A 114 7.77 -12.40 -6.22
N ARG A 115 7.12 -11.45 -5.54
CA ARG A 115 7.51 -10.93 -4.21
C ARG A 115 7.02 -11.81 -3.07
N LEU A 116 5.79 -12.33 -3.15
CA LEU A 116 5.17 -13.11 -2.09
C LEU A 116 5.64 -14.57 -2.05
N SER A 117 5.78 -15.23 -3.21
CA SER A 117 6.09 -16.66 -3.32
C SER A 117 7.36 -17.08 -2.55
N PRO A 118 8.50 -16.37 -2.64
CA PRO A 118 9.71 -16.73 -1.89
C PRO A 118 9.52 -16.68 -0.38
N ILE A 119 8.81 -15.66 0.13
CA ILE A 119 8.52 -15.48 1.55
C ILE A 119 7.61 -16.61 2.04
N MET A 120 6.58 -16.95 1.23
CA MET A 120 5.67 -18.04 1.56
C MET A 120 6.38 -19.38 1.62
N LYS A 121 7.24 -19.68 0.65
CA LYS A 121 8.06 -20.90 0.60
C LYS A 121 9.02 -21.00 1.78
N GLN A 122 9.65 -19.90 2.15
CA GLN A 122 10.58 -19.84 3.28
C GLN A 122 9.89 -20.17 4.62
N ALA A 123 8.62 -19.81 4.77
CA ALA A 123 7.89 -20.06 6.02
C ALA A 123 7.39 -21.50 6.17
N LEU A 124 7.23 -22.26 5.06
CA LEU A 124 6.62 -23.60 5.10
C LEU A 124 7.20 -24.53 6.17
N PRO A 125 8.54 -24.63 6.37
CA PRO A 125 9.10 -25.53 7.39
C PRO A 125 8.78 -25.12 8.83
N ALA A 126 8.38 -23.87 9.06
CA ALA A 126 8.04 -23.33 10.38
C ALA A 126 6.55 -23.47 10.72
N LEU A 127 5.73 -23.93 9.78
CA LEU A 127 4.28 -24.08 9.96
C LEU A 127 3.92 -25.49 10.47
N PRO A 128 2.79 -25.64 11.19
CA PRO A 128 2.20 -26.95 11.43
C PRO A 128 1.95 -27.69 10.11
N GLN A 129 2.11 -29.01 10.09
CA GLN A 129 2.06 -29.82 8.88
C GLN A 129 0.82 -29.57 8.02
N GLU A 130 -0.37 -29.52 8.63
CA GLU A 130 -1.62 -29.24 7.91
C GLU A 130 -1.62 -27.86 7.21
N ALA A 131 -1.08 -26.84 7.88
CA ALA A 131 -0.96 -25.50 7.29
C ALA A 131 0.11 -25.49 6.20
N ALA A 132 1.25 -26.15 6.42
CA ALA A 132 2.32 -26.27 5.43
C ALA A 132 1.82 -26.93 4.14
N ASP A 133 1.09 -28.05 4.24
CA ASP A 133 0.51 -28.76 3.09
C ASP A 133 -0.50 -27.88 2.34
N ARG A 134 -1.35 -27.16 3.07
CA ARG A 134 -2.33 -26.23 2.51
C ARG A 134 -1.67 -25.09 1.73
N TYR A 135 -0.66 -24.42 2.30
CA TYR A 135 0.06 -23.36 1.59
C TYR A 135 0.93 -23.92 0.47
N ALA A 136 1.53 -25.10 0.61
CA ALA A 136 2.29 -25.73 -0.48
C ALA A 136 1.40 -26.00 -1.70
N ASN A 137 0.17 -26.50 -1.49
CA ASN A 137 -0.82 -26.66 -2.56
C ASN A 137 -1.17 -25.31 -3.21
N PHE A 138 -1.49 -24.30 -2.39
CA PHE A 138 -1.81 -22.95 -2.89
C PHE A 138 -0.66 -22.33 -3.70
N ILE A 139 0.56 -22.40 -3.18
CA ILE A 139 1.79 -21.93 -3.85
C ILE A 139 1.96 -22.66 -5.18
N GLY A 140 1.78 -23.98 -5.21
CA GLY A 140 1.87 -24.78 -6.43
C GLY A 140 0.89 -24.34 -7.51
N VAL A 141 -0.37 -24.05 -7.15
CA VAL A 141 -1.39 -23.54 -8.07
C VAL A 141 -1.00 -22.17 -8.63
N LEU A 142 -0.57 -21.23 -7.79
CA LEU A 142 -0.16 -19.90 -8.25
C LEU A 142 1.15 -19.90 -9.03
N ASP A 143 2.11 -20.77 -8.70
CA ASP A 143 3.35 -20.93 -9.48
C ASP A 143 3.05 -21.42 -10.89
N GLN A 144 2.11 -22.37 -11.05
CA GLN A 144 1.66 -22.82 -12.37
C GLN A 144 0.97 -21.70 -13.15
N LEU A 145 0.10 -20.94 -12.49
CA LEU A 145 -0.57 -19.79 -13.09
C LEU A 145 0.44 -18.72 -13.53
N ALA A 146 1.44 -18.43 -12.70
CA ALA A 146 2.50 -17.48 -13.01
C ALA A 146 3.39 -17.96 -14.17
N ALA A 147 3.69 -19.27 -14.25
CA ALA A 147 4.46 -19.85 -15.35
C ALA A 147 3.75 -19.69 -16.71
N LEU A 148 2.41 -19.82 -16.74
CA LEU A 148 1.61 -19.52 -17.94
C LEU A 148 1.72 -18.04 -18.36
N GLY A 149 1.91 -17.15 -17.39
CA GLY A 149 2.04 -15.71 -17.61
C GLY A 149 3.42 -15.24 -18.05
N GLN A 150 4.48 -16.05 -17.96
CA GLN A 150 5.83 -15.61 -18.38
C GLN A 150 6.08 -15.71 -19.90
N GLY A 151 5.11 -16.20 -20.69
CA GLY A 151 5.18 -16.26 -22.15
C GLY A 151 4.47 -15.08 -22.86
N SER A 152 4.50 -15.05 -24.21
CA SER A 152 3.76 -14.09 -25.05
C SER A 152 2.22 -14.18 -24.91
N GLN A 153 1.74 -15.05 -24.02
CA GLN A 153 0.33 -15.31 -23.71
C GLN A 153 -0.19 -14.54 -22.48
N LEU A 154 0.57 -13.55 -21.97
CA LEU A 154 0.09 -12.61 -20.93
C LEU A 154 -1.32 -12.07 -21.20
N ALA A 155 -1.62 -11.77 -22.47
CA ALA A 155 -2.93 -11.28 -22.90
C ALA A 155 -4.06 -12.32 -22.87
N LEU A 156 -3.72 -13.61 -22.74
CA LEU A 156 -4.68 -14.74 -22.71
C LEU A 156 -5.06 -15.18 -21.29
N LEU A 157 -4.36 -14.69 -20.25
CA LEU A 157 -4.72 -14.90 -18.85
C LEU A 157 -5.97 -14.10 -18.48
N GLN A 158 -7.13 -14.58 -18.94
CA GLN A 158 -8.42 -14.11 -18.46
C GLN A 158 -8.77 -14.83 -17.16
N LEU A 159 -8.14 -14.36 -16.07
CA LEU A 159 -8.53 -14.75 -14.71
C LEU A 159 -9.96 -14.30 -14.45
N SER A 160 -10.81 -15.23 -14.03
CA SER A 160 -12.17 -14.93 -13.59
C SER A 160 -12.23 -14.74 -12.08
N PRO A 161 -13.24 -13.98 -11.60
CA PRO A 161 -13.54 -13.85 -10.18
C PRO A 161 -13.67 -15.20 -9.46
N ASP A 162 -14.29 -16.19 -10.11
CA ASP A 162 -14.49 -17.51 -9.51
C ASP A 162 -13.18 -18.27 -9.37
N ALA A 163 -12.25 -18.15 -10.32
CA ALA A 163 -10.92 -18.73 -10.18
C ALA A 163 -10.18 -18.17 -8.94
N LEU A 164 -10.25 -16.85 -8.70
CA LEU A 164 -9.66 -16.25 -7.49
C LEU A 164 -10.33 -16.75 -6.20
N ARG A 165 -11.66 -16.89 -6.21
CA ARG A 165 -12.39 -17.43 -5.05
C ARG A 165 -12.06 -18.88 -4.78
N GLU A 166 -11.95 -19.73 -5.80
CA GLU A 166 -11.52 -21.12 -5.62
C GLU A 166 -10.10 -21.19 -5.04
N MET A 167 -9.17 -20.36 -5.52
CA MET A 167 -7.83 -20.29 -4.94
C MET A 167 -7.85 -19.80 -3.49
N ALA A 168 -8.69 -18.83 -3.16
CA ALA A 168 -8.85 -18.37 -1.78
C ALA A 168 -9.38 -19.49 -0.85
N ARG A 169 -10.29 -20.34 -1.34
CA ARG A 169 -10.81 -21.50 -0.58
C ARG A 169 -9.77 -22.57 -0.31
N ILE A 170 -8.67 -22.63 -1.08
CA ILE A 170 -7.53 -23.48 -0.71
C ILE A 170 -6.95 -23.01 0.63
N LEU A 171 -6.80 -21.69 0.84
CA LEU A 171 -6.23 -21.12 2.06
C LEU A 171 -7.20 -21.11 3.25
N GLU A 172 -8.47 -20.88 2.97
CA GLU A 172 -9.52 -20.81 3.99
C GLU A 172 -10.82 -21.41 3.44
N PRO A 173 -11.03 -22.73 3.58
CA PRO A 173 -12.22 -23.41 3.06
C PRO A 173 -13.54 -22.87 3.62
N ALA A 174 -13.51 -22.37 4.85
CA ALA A 174 -14.66 -21.79 5.55
C ALA A 174 -14.63 -20.24 5.56
N VAL A 175 -14.03 -19.61 4.53
CA VAL A 175 -13.93 -18.15 4.43
C VAL A 175 -15.29 -17.48 4.59
N SER A 176 -15.34 -16.49 5.49
CA SER A 176 -16.53 -15.63 5.66
C SER A 176 -16.41 -14.40 4.76
N GLY A 177 -17.47 -14.11 4.00
CA GLY A 177 -17.50 -13.01 3.04
C GLY A 177 -16.86 -13.34 1.68
N ASP A 178 -16.67 -12.32 0.84
CA ASP A 178 -16.05 -12.48 -0.48
C ASP A 178 -14.54 -12.15 -0.43
N PRO A 179 -13.62 -13.11 -0.63
CA PRO A 179 -12.17 -12.90 -0.53
C PRO A 179 -11.61 -11.96 -1.60
N ILE A 180 -12.41 -11.61 -2.62
CA ILE A 180 -12.06 -10.63 -3.65
C ILE A 180 -12.90 -9.35 -3.57
N GLY A 181 -13.66 -9.18 -2.48
CA GLY A 181 -14.46 -7.98 -2.24
C GLY A 181 -13.57 -6.76 -1.98
N TYR A 182 -13.65 -5.75 -2.85
CA TYR A 182 -12.91 -4.49 -2.67
C TYR A 182 -13.59 -3.58 -1.64
N THR A 183 -13.18 -3.72 -0.39
CA THR A 183 -13.68 -2.94 0.75
C THR A 183 -12.88 -1.66 0.93
N LEU A 184 -13.48 -0.65 1.55
CA LEU A 184 -12.83 0.65 1.83
C LEU A 184 -12.78 0.94 3.33
N GLU A 185 -13.44 0.10 4.12
CA GLU A 185 -13.47 0.13 5.57
C GLU A 185 -12.08 -0.13 6.14
N VAL A 186 -11.80 0.49 7.28
CA VAL A 186 -10.56 0.24 8.02
C VAL A 186 -10.56 -1.20 8.54
N ASP A 187 -9.47 -1.92 8.30
CA ASP A 187 -9.28 -3.31 8.65
C ASP A 187 -8.26 -3.42 9.79
N ASN A 188 -8.76 -3.70 10.99
CA ASN A 188 -7.92 -3.79 12.18
C ASN A 188 -6.91 -4.94 12.10
N ALA A 189 -7.25 -6.06 11.45
CA ALA A 189 -6.34 -7.18 11.31
C ALA A 189 -5.18 -6.83 10.36
N LEU A 190 -5.45 -6.08 9.29
CA LEU A 190 -4.39 -5.58 8.41
C LEU A 190 -3.52 -4.52 9.11
N ARG A 191 -4.12 -3.60 9.88
CA ARG A 191 -3.36 -2.63 10.68
C ARG A 191 -2.45 -3.31 11.70
N GLU A 192 -2.92 -4.36 12.35
CA GLU A 192 -2.13 -5.15 13.30
C GLU A 192 -0.98 -5.88 12.60
N LEU A 193 -1.26 -6.54 11.47
CA LEU A 193 -0.25 -7.23 10.67
C LEU A 193 0.90 -6.28 10.27
N LEU A 194 0.55 -5.08 9.83
CA LEU A 194 1.52 -4.07 9.42
C LEU A 194 2.13 -3.31 10.62
N GLY A 195 1.59 -3.43 11.83
CA GLY A 195 2.12 -2.79 13.04
C GLY A 195 1.71 -1.33 13.24
N PHE A 196 0.60 -0.89 12.64
CA PHE A 196 0.02 0.45 12.87
C PHE A 196 -0.86 0.53 14.13
N GLY A 197 -1.24 -0.62 14.69
CA GLY A 197 -2.09 -0.75 15.87
C GLY A 197 -3.50 -0.18 15.64
N ALA A 198 -4.11 0.33 16.71
CA ALA A 198 -5.49 0.84 16.67
C ALA A 198 -5.68 1.93 15.60
N PRO A 199 -6.87 1.99 14.96
CA PRO A 199 -7.17 2.98 13.94
C PRO A 199 -7.20 4.39 14.52
N ILE A 200 -6.86 5.38 13.69
CA ILE A 200 -7.04 6.78 14.04
C ILE A 200 -8.55 7.03 14.21
N ALA A 201 -8.93 7.62 15.34
CA ALA A 201 -10.31 7.97 15.60
C ALA A 201 -10.83 8.94 14.53
N ALA A 202 -11.97 8.63 13.93
CA ALA A 202 -12.63 9.55 13.02
C ALA A 202 -13.09 10.79 13.80
N PRO A 203 -12.82 12.01 13.30
CA PRO A 203 -13.40 13.24 13.85
C PRO A 203 -14.92 13.12 14.00
N SER A 204 -15.46 13.69 15.09
CA SER A 204 -16.91 13.80 15.25
C SER A 204 -17.51 14.53 14.03
N PRO A 205 -18.67 14.10 13.48
CA PRO A 205 -19.26 14.73 12.31
C PRO A 205 -19.50 16.23 12.54
N GLY A 206 -18.59 17.07 12.05
CA GLY A 206 -18.76 18.51 11.98
C GLY A 206 -19.78 18.87 10.89
N THR A 207 -20.57 19.90 11.14
CA THR A 207 -21.69 20.34 10.31
C THR A 207 -21.23 20.66 8.88
N ARG A 208 -21.84 19.98 7.89
CA ARG A 208 -21.71 20.19 6.42
C ARG A 208 -20.29 20.13 5.84
N GLN A 209 -19.89 18.94 5.42
CA GLN A 209 -18.81 18.77 4.44
C GLN A 209 -19.39 18.38 3.08
N SER A 210 -18.87 19.00 2.02
CA SER A 210 -19.24 18.71 0.63
C SER A 210 -19.07 17.23 0.32
N ARG A 211 -20.11 16.62 -0.25
CA ARG A 211 -20.07 15.26 -0.77
C ARG A 211 -19.07 15.24 -1.93
N LEU A 212 -18.04 14.39 -1.84
CA LEU A 212 -17.21 14.03 -2.98
C LEU A 212 -18.13 13.59 -4.13
N PRO A 213 -18.02 14.14 -5.36
CA PRO A 213 -18.74 13.62 -6.51
C PRO A 213 -18.27 12.18 -6.78
N GLY A 214 -19.11 11.18 -6.54
CA GLY A 214 -18.83 9.77 -6.87
C GLY A 214 -19.05 8.75 -5.76
N PHE A 215 -19.27 9.14 -4.50
CA PHE A 215 -19.50 8.20 -3.40
C PHE A 215 -20.95 8.27 -2.89
N ARG A 216 -21.75 7.23 -3.16
CA ARG A 216 -23.08 7.04 -2.55
C ARG A 216 -22.92 6.24 -1.26
N SER A 217 -23.27 6.83 -0.11
CA SER A 217 -23.20 6.17 1.21
C SER A 217 -24.37 5.22 1.47
N PHE A 218 -24.06 4.06 2.07
CA PHE A 218 -24.96 3.28 2.91
C PHE A 218 -24.24 3.00 4.23
N ALA A 219 -24.70 3.58 5.35
CA ALA A 219 -24.46 3.03 6.69
C ALA A 219 -25.37 3.71 7.72
N LYS A 220 -26.14 2.90 8.45
CA LYS A 220 -26.89 3.27 9.67
C LYS A 220 -25.99 3.04 10.89
N MET A 221 -26.08 3.97 11.82
CA MET A 221 -25.31 4.15 13.05
C MET A 221 -25.68 3.17 14.18
N ARG A 222 -24.69 2.81 15.01
CA ARG A 222 -24.85 2.61 16.47
C ARG A 222 -23.57 3.10 17.18
N GLN A 223 -23.73 4.05 18.11
CA GLN A 223 -22.69 4.62 18.95
C GLN A 223 -22.84 4.13 20.39
N ALA A 224 -21.72 3.91 21.09
CA ALA A 224 -21.65 3.85 22.54
C ALA A 224 -20.46 4.70 22.99
N SER A 225 -20.69 5.56 23.99
CA SER A 225 -19.77 6.62 24.42
C SER A 225 -19.16 6.30 25.78
N VAL A 226 -17.87 6.56 25.98
CA VAL A 226 -17.19 6.58 27.28
C VAL A 226 -16.37 7.89 27.37
N PRO A 227 -16.40 8.64 28.49
CA PRO A 227 -15.73 9.94 28.58
C PRO A 227 -14.27 9.81 29.07
N PRO A 228 -13.34 10.71 28.66
CA PRO A 228 -11.99 10.75 29.23
C PRO A 228 -11.86 11.79 30.35
N LEU A 229 -11.10 11.44 31.39
CA LEU A 229 -10.61 12.28 32.49
C LEU A 229 -9.28 12.94 32.09
N TRP A 230 -9.12 14.24 32.40
CA TRP A 230 -7.97 15.07 32.01
C TRP A 230 -7.11 15.47 33.23
N PHE A 231 -5.79 15.40 33.10
CA PHE A 231 -4.82 16.09 33.98
C PHE A 231 -3.94 17.01 33.13
N GLY A 232 -3.74 18.24 33.61
CA GLY A 232 -3.20 19.36 32.83
C GLY A 232 -1.68 19.47 32.80
N VAL A 233 -1.18 19.84 31.62
CA VAL A 233 0.11 20.51 31.38
C VAL A 233 -0.21 21.75 30.53
N ALA A 234 0.52 22.85 30.69
CA ALA A 234 0.32 24.08 29.93
C ALA A 234 0.48 23.82 28.42
N MET A 235 -0.64 23.64 27.72
CA MET A 235 -0.68 23.43 26.29
C MET A 235 -0.54 24.77 25.56
N ALA A 236 0.33 24.83 24.55
CA ALA A 236 0.12 25.78 23.46
C ALA A 236 -1.34 25.64 23.01
N SER A 237 -2.04 26.76 22.78
CA SER A 237 -3.45 26.72 22.38
C SER A 237 -3.64 25.69 21.27
N GLU A 238 -4.45 24.65 21.52
CA GLU A 238 -4.66 23.59 20.55
C GLU A 238 -5.08 24.21 19.21
N PRO A 239 -4.52 23.74 18.07
CA PRO A 239 -4.88 24.30 16.78
C PRO A 239 -6.40 24.20 16.58
N ASP A 240 -7.03 25.28 16.11
CA ASP A 240 -8.46 25.25 15.77
C ASP A 240 -8.67 24.43 14.49
N ILE A 241 -8.84 23.11 14.69
CA ILE A 241 -8.99 22.14 13.60
C ILE A 241 -10.23 22.44 12.76
N LYS A 242 -11.31 22.93 13.37
CA LYS A 242 -12.53 23.31 12.63
C LYS A 242 -12.23 24.43 11.65
N LYS A 243 -11.52 25.46 12.10
CA LYS A 243 -11.09 26.55 11.22
C LYS A 243 -10.18 26.04 10.11
N LEU A 244 -9.17 25.22 10.42
CA LEU A 244 -8.26 24.66 9.42
C LEU A 244 -8.98 23.78 8.38
N ASN A 245 -10.04 23.08 8.77
CA ASN A 245 -10.88 22.27 7.88
C ASN A 245 -11.72 23.09 6.87
N GLU A 246 -11.74 24.41 7.02
CA GLU A 246 -12.49 25.33 6.16
C GLU A 246 -11.55 26.36 5.48
N TRP A 247 -10.24 26.24 5.68
CA TRP A 247 -9.28 27.28 5.32
C TRP A 247 -8.50 26.98 4.04
N VAL A 248 -8.63 27.87 3.06
CA VAL A 248 -7.65 28.05 1.97
C VAL A 248 -7.10 29.46 2.12
N PRO A 249 -5.80 29.62 2.40
CA PRO A 249 -5.24 30.94 2.70
C PRO A 249 -5.26 31.85 1.47
N GLU A 250 -5.46 33.13 1.74
CA GLU A 250 -5.26 34.27 0.84
C GLU A 250 -4.08 35.11 1.35
N ASP A 251 -3.60 36.08 0.57
CA ASP A 251 -2.38 36.83 0.90
C ASP A 251 -2.44 37.51 2.28
N GLY A 252 -3.61 37.96 2.69
CA GLY A 252 -3.84 38.66 3.98
C GLY A 252 -3.83 37.76 5.21
N ASP A 253 -4.01 36.44 5.07
CA ASP A 253 -4.12 35.51 6.19
C ASP A 253 -3.15 34.31 6.11
N LEU A 254 -2.33 34.25 5.07
CA LEU A 254 -1.36 33.18 4.81
C LEU A 254 -0.43 32.91 5.99
N GLU A 255 0.11 33.95 6.64
CA GLU A 255 1.01 33.75 7.77
C GLU A 255 0.30 33.08 8.96
N ALA A 256 -0.94 33.48 9.25
CA ALA A 256 -1.74 32.88 10.31
C ALA A 256 -2.06 31.42 10.00
N TYR A 257 -2.42 31.11 8.75
CA TYR A 257 -2.63 29.75 8.28
C TYR A 257 -1.38 28.88 8.46
N LEU A 258 -0.22 29.33 7.97
CA LEU A 258 1.02 28.56 8.04
C LEU A 258 1.47 28.31 9.48
N ARG A 259 1.31 29.29 10.38
CA ARG A 259 1.58 29.10 11.82
C ARG A 259 0.66 28.06 12.45
N ALA A 260 -0.62 28.05 12.08
CA ALA A 260 -1.58 27.06 12.57
C ALA A 260 -1.26 25.64 12.07
N VAL A 261 -0.91 25.47 10.77
CA VAL A 261 -0.51 24.16 10.23
C VAL A 261 0.82 23.68 10.83
N ARG A 262 1.80 24.58 11.02
CA ARG A 262 3.05 24.26 11.73
C ARG A 262 2.77 23.74 13.14
N SER A 263 1.88 24.41 13.88
CA SER A 263 1.49 23.99 15.23
C SER A 263 0.81 22.62 15.24
N LEU A 264 -0.07 22.36 14.26
CA LEU A 264 -0.69 21.05 14.07
C LEU A 264 0.35 19.95 13.82
N LEU A 265 1.23 20.14 12.83
CA LEU A 265 2.26 19.15 12.49
C LEU A 265 3.23 18.91 13.65
N ALA A 266 3.58 19.95 14.40
CA ALA A 266 4.42 19.85 15.60
C ALA A 266 3.74 19.01 16.70
N ALA A 267 2.47 19.29 17.01
CA ALA A 267 1.71 18.53 18.01
C ALA A 267 1.52 17.05 17.61
N LEU A 268 1.25 16.78 16.33
CA LEU A 268 1.17 15.42 15.79
C LEU A 268 2.51 14.67 15.91
N SER A 269 3.63 15.36 15.67
CA SER A 269 4.97 14.79 15.81
C SER A 269 5.23 14.35 17.24
N ASP A 270 4.93 15.21 18.22
CA ASP A 270 5.16 14.93 19.64
C ASP A 270 4.29 13.74 20.11
N LYS A 271 3.01 13.73 19.70
CA LYS A 271 2.08 12.63 19.99
C LYS A 271 2.57 11.28 19.43
N LEU A 272 3.09 11.27 18.20
CA LEU A 272 3.54 10.05 17.54
C LEU A 272 4.88 9.56 18.06
N ALA A 273 5.81 10.46 18.40
CA ALA A 273 7.06 10.11 19.08
C ALA A 273 6.78 9.38 20.39
N ALA A 274 5.87 9.93 21.22
CA ALA A 274 5.43 9.29 22.46
C ALA A 274 4.73 7.95 22.23
N LYS A 275 3.79 7.87 21.28
CA LYS A 275 3.08 6.61 20.93
C LYS A 275 4.05 5.52 20.49
N SER A 276 5.09 5.87 19.75
CA SER A 276 6.03 4.93 19.15
C SER A 276 7.19 4.55 20.08
N LYS A 277 7.25 5.13 21.28
CA LYS A 277 8.34 4.96 22.26
C LYS A 277 9.71 5.21 21.62
N LEU A 278 9.77 6.24 20.76
CA LEU A 278 10.98 6.60 20.07
C LEU A 278 12.02 7.08 21.08
N ALA A 279 13.30 6.78 20.85
CA ALA A 279 14.36 7.34 21.68
C ALA A 279 14.36 8.87 21.56
N GLU A 280 14.61 9.57 22.68
CA GLU A 280 14.55 11.05 22.76
C GLU A 280 15.42 11.73 21.68
N GLU A 281 16.55 11.11 21.33
CA GLU A 281 17.47 11.57 20.29
C GLU A 281 16.85 11.63 18.87
N HIS A 282 15.78 10.89 18.62
CA HIS A 282 15.10 10.86 17.32
C HIS A 282 13.80 11.68 17.28
N GLU A 283 13.34 12.25 18.40
CA GLU A 283 12.14 13.11 18.40
C GLU A 283 12.32 14.37 17.55
N PRO A 284 13.44 15.12 17.64
CA PRO A 284 13.67 16.28 16.78
C PRO A 284 13.70 15.88 15.30
N LEU A 285 14.34 14.75 14.98
CA LEU A 285 14.40 14.21 13.63
C LEU A 285 12.99 13.90 13.09
N THR A 286 12.14 13.28 13.91
CA THR A 286 10.76 12.95 13.54
C THR A 286 9.96 14.21 13.19
N ARG A 287 10.02 15.24 14.05
CA ARG A 287 9.36 16.52 13.78
C ARG A 287 9.88 17.17 12.50
N GLN A 288 11.20 17.16 12.28
CA GLN A 288 11.81 17.72 11.08
C GLN A 288 11.36 16.99 9.80
N ILE A 289 11.30 15.65 9.83
CA ILE A 289 10.81 14.84 8.71
C ILE A 289 9.34 15.17 8.41
N ILE A 290 8.47 15.23 9.42
CA ILE A 290 7.04 15.48 9.24
C ILE A 290 6.79 16.87 8.64
N LEU A 291 7.44 17.91 9.15
CA LEU A 291 7.32 19.27 8.62
C LEU A 291 7.83 19.36 7.17
N ALA A 292 9.00 18.75 6.89
CA ALA A 292 9.60 18.74 5.56
C ALA A 292 8.76 17.96 4.55
N ALA A 293 8.20 16.81 4.95
CA ALA A 293 7.31 16.01 4.11
C ALA A 293 6.02 16.77 3.80
N GLY A 294 5.36 17.38 4.80
CA GLY A 294 4.19 18.22 4.54
C GLY A 294 4.49 19.40 3.59
N TRP A 295 5.68 19.99 3.69
CA TRP A 295 6.11 21.02 2.74
C TRP A 295 6.30 20.40 1.34
N GLN A 296 7.03 19.31 1.24
CA GLN A 296 7.33 18.62 -0.01
C GLN A 296 6.07 18.13 -0.75
N GLU A 297 5.09 17.60 -0.03
CA GLU A 297 3.90 16.96 -0.60
C GLU A 297 2.82 17.96 -1.01
N SER A 298 2.57 18.99 -0.21
CA SER A 298 1.43 19.91 -0.45
C SER A 298 1.76 21.40 -0.26
N CYS A 299 2.98 21.72 0.17
CA CYS A 299 3.31 22.99 0.79
C CYS A 299 2.34 23.37 1.92
N TRP A 300 2.05 22.40 2.80
CA TRP A 300 1.16 22.54 3.95
C TRP A 300 -0.31 22.81 3.59
N ARG A 301 -0.79 22.34 2.43
CA ARG A 301 -2.19 22.52 1.98
C ARG A 301 -3.00 21.26 2.14
N GLN A 302 -4.09 21.32 2.91
CA GLN A 302 -5.13 20.29 2.86
C GLN A 302 -6.12 20.52 1.72
N PHE A 303 -6.51 21.78 1.50
CA PHE A 303 -7.60 22.13 0.59
C PHE A 303 -7.18 23.14 -0.47
N ILE A 304 -7.95 23.16 -1.55
CA ILE A 304 -7.90 24.16 -2.62
C ILE A 304 -9.31 24.63 -2.96
N LYS A 305 -9.43 25.83 -3.52
CA LYS A 305 -10.70 26.34 -4.09
C LYS A 305 -10.86 25.80 -5.51
N LYS A 306 -11.97 25.11 -5.79
CA LYS A 306 -12.42 24.77 -7.15
C LYS A 306 -13.74 25.48 -7.42
N GLY A 307 -13.65 26.67 -8.00
CA GLY A 307 -14.79 27.59 -8.08
C GLY A 307 -15.21 28.05 -6.68
N LYS A 308 -16.49 27.85 -6.33
CA LYS A 308 -17.02 28.19 -5.00
C LYS A 308 -16.86 27.05 -3.97
N LEU A 309 -16.34 25.89 -4.39
CA LEU A 309 -16.23 24.72 -3.53
C LEU A 309 -14.83 24.60 -2.93
N LEU A 310 -14.79 24.27 -1.66
CA LEU A 310 -13.60 23.76 -0.98
C LEU A 310 -13.45 22.27 -1.30
N THR A 311 -12.31 21.88 -1.83
CA THR A 311 -12.00 20.47 -2.15
C THR A 311 -10.62 20.11 -1.62
N PRO A 312 -10.39 18.85 -1.19
CA PRO A 312 -9.03 18.43 -0.83
C PRO A 312 -8.08 18.64 -2.01
N LEU A 313 -6.84 19.02 -1.70
CA LEU A 313 -5.76 18.96 -2.68
C LEU A 313 -5.59 17.51 -3.11
N ALA A 314 -5.58 17.25 -4.41
CA ALA A 314 -5.39 15.92 -4.97
C ALA A 314 -4.25 15.93 -5.99
N SER A 315 -3.35 14.95 -5.90
CA SER A 315 -2.35 14.71 -6.94
C SER A 315 -2.99 14.18 -8.23
N ALA A 316 -2.23 14.14 -9.32
CA ALA A 316 -2.66 13.46 -10.55
C ALA A 316 -2.94 11.96 -10.34
N SER A 317 -2.23 11.33 -9.41
CA SER A 317 -2.42 9.93 -9.00
C SER A 317 -3.51 9.72 -7.93
N GLY A 318 -4.18 10.80 -7.49
CA GLY A 318 -5.28 10.73 -6.53
C GLY A 318 -4.88 10.73 -5.05
N ALA A 319 -3.61 10.96 -4.73
CA ALA A 319 -3.17 11.18 -3.35
C ALA A 319 -3.79 12.46 -2.77
N LEU A 320 -4.15 12.45 -1.48
CA LEU A 320 -5.02 13.47 -0.89
C LEU A 320 -4.34 14.30 0.21
N GLY A 321 -4.61 15.60 0.20
CA GLY A 321 -4.47 16.49 1.36
C GLY A 321 -3.06 16.89 1.76
N LEU A 322 -2.91 17.31 3.01
CA LEU A 322 -1.73 17.88 3.64
C LEU A 322 -0.47 17.03 3.44
N MET A 323 -0.61 15.72 3.53
CA MET A 323 0.49 14.77 3.42
C MET A 323 0.42 13.96 2.11
N GLN A 324 -0.52 14.25 1.20
CA GLN A 324 -0.70 13.50 -0.05
C GLN A 324 -0.76 11.96 0.18
N VAL A 325 -1.63 11.52 1.08
CA VAL A 325 -1.80 10.08 1.35
C VAL A 325 -2.59 9.43 0.21
N SER A 326 -2.02 8.40 -0.42
CA SER A 326 -2.66 7.64 -1.51
C SER A 326 -3.80 6.75 -1.01
N PRO A 327 -5.06 6.93 -1.48
CA PRO A 327 -6.18 6.08 -1.09
C PRO A 327 -6.09 4.67 -1.69
N HIS A 328 -5.25 4.45 -2.71
CA HIS A 328 -5.02 3.15 -3.32
C HIS A 328 -3.99 2.33 -2.54
N THR A 329 -2.87 2.96 -2.19
CA THR A 329 -1.76 2.33 -1.47
C THR A 329 -2.16 2.02 -0.02
N TRP A 330 -2.85 2.96 0.62
CA TRP A 330 -3.17 2.89 2.05
C TRP A 330 -4.61 2.48 2.35
N ARG A 331 -5.30 1.89 1.36
CA ARG A 331 -6.63 1.30 1.50
C ARG A 331 -6.65 0.31 2.66
N ASN A 332 -7.77 0.27 3.39
CA ASN A 332 -7.99 -0.53 4.60
C ASN A 332 -7.11 -0.17 5.80
N LEU A 333 -6.12 0.72 5.69
CA LEU A 333 -5.41 1.22 6.88
C LEU A 333 -6.03 2.50 7.43
N TYR A 334 -6.57 3.35 6.56
CA TYR A 334 -7.14 4.64 6.94
C TYR A 334 -8.56 4.83 6.38
N ASP A 335 -9.35 5.66 7.06
CA ASP A 335 -10.65 6.10 6.57
C ASP A 335 -10.44 7.07 5.41
N LEU A 336 -10.73 6.60 4.20
CA LEU A 336 -10.48 7.36 2.97
C LEU A 336 -11.32 8.64 2.88
N LYS A 337 -12.49 8.67 3.52
CA LYS A 337 -13.31 9.89 3.56
C LYS A 337 -12.63 10.93 4.44
N GLN A 338 -12.15 10.52 5.61
CA GLN A 338 -11.50 11.44 6.54
C GLN A 338 -10.14 11.94 6.02
N LEU A 339 -9.40 11.15 5.24
CA LEU A 339 -8.17 11.62 4.57
C LEU A 339 -8.40 12.88 3.71
N GLY A 340 -9.54 12.97 3.01
CA GLY A 340 -9.88 14.14 2.21
C GLY A 340 -10.60 15.24 3.01
N ALA A 341 -11.31 14.88 4.08
CA ALA A 341 -12.24 15.78 4.76
C ALA A 341 -11.65 16.48 5.99
N ASP A 342 -10.55 15.98 6.55
CA ASP A 342 -10.00 16.47 7.81
C ASP A 342 -8.47 16.58 7.77
N ILE A 343 -7.96 17.78 8.03
CA ILE A 343 -6.54 18.10 7.99
C ILE A 343 -5.75 17.42 9.11
N GLU A 344 -6.33 17.27 10.30
CA GLU A 344 -5.67 16.57 11.40
C GLU A 344 -5.60 15.08 11.10
N TYR A 345 -6.69 14.48 10.60
CA TYR A 345 -6.71 13.08 10.21
C TYR A 345 -5.70 12.80 9.09
N ASN A 346 -5.64 13.64 8.06
CA ASN A 346 -4.67 13.51 6.97
C ASN A 346 -3.23 13.68 7.47
N GLY A 347 -2.98 14.73 8.27
CA GLY A 347 -1.69 14.98 8.90
C GLY A 347 -1.22 13.81 9.76
N ASN A 348 -2.11 13.27 10.58
CA ASN A 348 -1.84 12.14 11.46
C ASN A 348 -1.57 10.85 10.66
N ALA A 349 -2.37 10.56 9.62
CA ALA A 349 -2.12 9.41 8.75
C ALA A 349 -0.75 9.50 8.07
N GLY A 350 -0.42 10.64 7.45
CA GLY A 350 0.88 10.83 6.80
C GLY A 350 2.05 10.78 7.79
N ALA A 351 1.89 11.36 8.98
CA ALA A 351 2.91 11.31 10.02
C ALA A 351 3.09 9.90 10.60
N GLU A 352 2.01 9.13 10.80
CA GLU A 352 2.08 7.73 11.24
C GLU A 352 2.84 6.86 10.22
N ILE A 353 2.62 7.08 8.92
CA ILE A 353 3.37 6.41 7.83
C ILE A 353 4.85 6.80 7.85
N LEU A 354 5.18 8.09 8.04
CA LEU A 354 6.59 8.52 8.12
C LEU A 354 7.30 7.89 9.31
N VAL A 355 6.67 7.86 10.48
CA VAL A 355 7.22 7.22 11.69
C VAL A 355 7.34 5.72 11.50
N TYR A 356 6.38 5.09 10.82
CA TYR A 356 6.48 3.69 10.42
C TYR A 356 7.74 3.42 9.60
N TYR A 357 8.01 4.20 8.55
CA TYR A 357 9.22 4.03 7.73
C TYR A 357 10.51 4.40 8.48
N LEU A 358 10.48 5.43 9.32
CA LEU A 358 11.64 5.79 10.14
C LEU A 358 12.04 4.64 11.08
N THR A 359 11.07 4.10 11.81
CA THR A 359 11.33 3.12 12.88
C THR A 359 11.56 1.71 12.34
N ARG A 360 10.72 1.24 11.41
CA ARG A 360 10.79 -0.14 10.92
C ARG A 360 11.75 -0.33 9.75
N PHE A 361 12.15 0.74 9.07
CA PHE A 361 13.04 0.65 7.92
C PHE A 361 14.33 1.43 8.13
N ALA A 362 14.29 2.76 8.20
CA ALA A 362 15.50 3.56 8.18
C ALA A 362 16.41 3.26 9.40
N LEU A 363 15.87 3.27 10.62
CA LEU A 363 16.61 2.95 11.83
C LEU A 363 17.00 1.47 11.88
N LYS A 364 16.05 0.58 11.62
CA LYS A 364 16.28 -0.87 11.69
C LYS A 364 17.33 -1.37 10.68
N LYS A 365 17.36 -0.80 9.47
CA LYS A 365 18.34 -1.11 8.43
C LYS A 365 19.61 -0.25 8.53
N ASN A 366 19.75 0.53 9.61
CA ASN A 366 20.90 1.39 9.90
C ASN A 366 21.27 2.29 8.71
N GLU A 367 20.27 2.94 8.11
CA GLU A 367 20.48 3.74 6.90
C GLU A 367 21.40 4.94 7.13
N ASP A 368 21.56 5.43 8.36
CA ASP A 368 22.58 6.42 8.74
C ASP A 368 24.03 5.90 8.67
N LYS A 369 24.22 4.58 8.82
CA LYS A 369 25.55 3.94 8.83
C LYS A 369 25.98 3.47 7.44
N GLN A 370 25.09 3.52 6.46
CA GLN A 370 25.41 3.17 5.07
C GLN A 370 26.27 4.27 4.43
N PRO A 371 27.14 3.94 3.45
CA PRO A 371 27.85 4.96 2.67
C PRO A 371 26.88 5.93 1.98
N GLY A 372 27.00 7.23 2.28
CA GLY A 372 26.07 8.26 1.79
C GLY A 372 24.67 8.17 2.42
N GLY A 373 24.55 7.44 3.53
CA GLY A 373 23.37 7.16 4.31
C GLY A 373 22.78 8.37 5.05
N ASP A 374 21.46 8.37 5.26
CA ASP A 374 20.72 9.41 6.00
C ASP A 374 19.30 8.93 6.32
N LEU A 375 18.90 9.01 7.60
CA LEU A 375 17.60 8.51 8.05
C LEU A 375 16.42 9.28 7.46
N ALA A 376 16.53 10.61 7.31
CA ALA A 376 15.44 11.43 6.78
C ALA A 376 15.23 11.15 5.29
N ARG A 377 16.33 11.09 4.52
CA ARG A 377 16.28 10.77 3.09
C ARG A 377 15.76 9.36 2.85
N ALA A 378 16.19 8.39 3.64
CA ALA A 378 15.69 7.02 3.57
C ALA A 378 14.18 6.96 3.86
N THR A 379 13.76 7.55 4.99
CA THR A 379 12.36 7.60 5.42
C THR A 379 11.46 8.20 4.34
N TYR A 380 11.85 9.35 3.78
CA TYR A 380 11.05 10.00 2.75
C TYR A 380 11.10 9.25 1.40
N SER A 381 12.22 8.63 1.04
CA SER A 381 12.29 7.80 -0.18
C SER A 381 11.31 6.62 -0.10
N ALA A 382 11.21 5.98 1.06
CA ALA A 382 10.22 4.94 1.32
C ALA A 382 8.79 5.48 1.41
N TYR A 383 8.57 6.64 2.03
CA TYR A 383 7.27 7.31 2.04
C TYR A 383 6.72 7.53 0.63
N ASN A 384 7.59 8.02 -0.26
CA ASN A 384 7.23 8.39 -1.62
C ASN A 384 7.14 7.19 -2.58
N GLY A 385 7.97 6.16 -2.40
CA GLY A 385 8.10 5.07 -3.37
C GLY A 385 7.90 3.65 -2.85
N GLY A 386 7.64 3.48 -1.56
CA GLY A 386 7.50 2.18 -0.90
C GLY A 386 8.82 1.61 -0.35
N PRO A 387 8.73 0.52 0.44
CA PRO A 387 9.88 -0.17 1.05
C PRO A 387 11.11 -0.37 0.15
N GLY A 388 10.90 -0.87 -1.07
CA GLY A 388 11.97 -1.17 -2.03
C GLY A 388 12.71 0.06 -2.53
N GLN A 389 12.19 1.26 -2.27
CA GLN A 389 12.80 2.54 -2.66
C GLN A 389 13.61 3.19 -1.54
N LEU A 390 13.70 2.56 -0.35
CA LEU A 390 14.37 3.10 0.84
C LEU A 390 15.76 3.70 0.56
N SER A 391 16.59 3.00 -0.22
CA SER A 391 18.00 3.36 -0.46
C SER A 391 18.25 4.11 -1.77
N ARG A 392 17.21 4.43 -2.55
CA ARG A 392 17.38 4.96 -3.91
C ARG A 392 18.15 6.28 -3.94
N TYR A 393 18.02 7.11 -2.90
CA TYR A 393 18.63 8.44 -2.80
C TYR A 393 20.17 8.42 -2.72
N ARG A 394 20.75 7.25 -2.42
CA ARG A 394 22.20 6.98 -2.37
C ARG A 394 22.66 5.96 -3.42
N ALA A 395 21.77 5.53 -4.32
CA ALA A 395 22.14 4.63 -5.41
C ALA A 395 23.15 5.32 -6.36
N ALA A 396 24.12 4.55 -6.86
CA ALA A 396 25.14 5.05 -7.79
C ALA A 396 24.51 5.58 -9.10
N LYS A 397 23.45 4.93 -9.57
CA LYS A 397 22.66 5.36 -10.73
C LYS A 397 21.21 5.55 -10.30
N GLN A 398 20.79 6.81 -10.23
CA GLN A 398 19.43 7.19 -9.86
C GLN A 398 18.58 7.46 -11.09
N ASN A 399 17.30 7.10 -11.02
CA ASN A 399 16.32 7.61 -11.97
C ASN A 399 16.29 9.15 -11.86
N PRO A 400 16.36 9.91 -12.98
CA PRO A 400 16.38 11.38 -12.93
C PRO A 400 15.18 12.01 -12.21
N ALA A 401 13.98 11.44 -12.35
CA ALA A 401 12.78 11.92 -11.68
C ALA A 401 12.87 11.71 -10.16
N SER A 402 13.25 10.52 -9.72
CA SER A 402 13.46 10.22 -8.29
C SER A 402 14.56 11.10 -7.69
N LYS A 403 15.67 11.30 -8.41
CA LYS A 403 16.76 12.19 -7.97
C LYS A 403 16.26 13.62 -7.73
N LYS A 404 15.40 14.15 -8.61
CA LYS A 404 14.81 15.48 -8.45
C LYS A 404 13.92 15.54 -7.20
N VAL A 405 13.09 14.53 -6.99
CA VAL A 405 12.21 14.41 -5.81
C VAL A 405 13.05 14.38 -4.53
N ASP A 406 14.05 13.51 -4.47
CA ASP A 406 14.86 13.30 -3.27
C ASP A 406 15.76 14.51 -2.97
N ALA A 407 16.29 15.19 -4.00
CA ALA A 407 17.04 16.44 -3.83
C ALA A 407 16.13 17.57 -3.31
N SER A 408 14.93 17.70 -3.85
CA SER A 408 13.99 18.74 -3.41
C SER A 408 13.48 18.51 -1.99
N PHE A 409 13.27 17.25 -1.58
CA PHE A 409 12.99 16.93 -0.18
C PHE A 409 14.18 17.28 0.71
N TRP A 410 15.41 16.93 0.29
CA TRP A 410 16.60 17.19 1.08
C TRP A 410 16.81 18.69 1.34
N GLU A 411 16.62 19.55 0.35
CA GLU A 411 16.67 21.01 0.52
C GLU A 411 15.68 21.51 1.56
N LYS A 412 14.42 21.05 1.49
CA LYS A 412 13.37 21.41 2.45
C LYS A 412 13.68 20.89 3.86
N PHE A 413 14.13 19.64 3.97
CA PHE A 413 14.54 19.05 5.24
C PHE A 413 15.68 19.84 5.88
N GLN A 414 16.70 20.24 5.10
CA GLN A 414 17.77 21.10 5.58
C GLN A 414 17.26 22.46 6.07
N ALA A 415 16.34 23.09 5.33
CA ALA A 415 15.72 24.34 5.77
C ALA A 415 14.97 24.17 7.11
N VAL A 416 14.14 23.13 7.23
CA VAL A 416 13.41 22.80 8.48
C VAL A 416 14.36 22.53 9.63
N ARG A 417 15.43 21.75 9.40
CA ARG A 417 16.45 21.45 10.41
C ARG A 417 17.15 22.71 10.93
N SER A 418 17.27 23.74 10.10
CA SER A 418 17.81 25.05 10.46
C SER A 418 16.78 26.05 10.99
N GLY A 419 15.54 25.63 11.29
CA GLY A 419 14.49 26.51 11.80
C GLY A 419 13.87 27.44 10.75
N ARG A 420 14.05 27.13 9.46
CA ARG A 420 13.54 27.89 8.31
C ARG A 420 12.31 27.24 7.67
N GLU A 421 11.54 26.44 8.42
CA GLU A 421 10.35 25.76 7.91
C GLU A 421 9.28 26.70 7.35
N MET A 422 9.24 27.96 7.80
CA MET A 422 8.30 28.97 7.32
C MET A 422 8.62 29.47 5.89
N GLU A 423 9.76 29.08 5.31
CA GLU A 423 10.07 29.31 3.88
C GLU A 423 9.09 28.59 2.94
N VAL A 424 8.27 27.65 3.45
CA VAL A 424 7.10 27.10 2.75
C VAL A 424 6.17 28.16 2.16
N ARG A 425 6.17 29.38 2.72
CA ARG A 425 5.46 30.54 2.18
C ARG A 425 5.79 30.81 0.71
N SER A 426 7.01 30.52 0.27
CA SER A 426 7.42 30.65 -1.14
C SER A 426 6.55 29.87 -2.11
N CYS A 427 5.95 28.75 -1.69
CA CYS A 427 5.02 27.98 -2.52
C CYS A 427 3.71 28.71 -2.87
N TYR A 428 3.41 29.82 -2.20
CA TYR A 428 2.17 30.59 -2.35
C TYR A 428 2.38 31.87 -3.16
N GLN A 429 3.63 32.23 -3.41
CA GLN A 429 4.00 33.39 -4.23
C GLN A 429 3.96 32.95 -5.69
N LYS A 430 3.24 33.71 -6.53
CA LYS A 430 3.20 33.50 -7.97
C LYS A 430 4.32 34.24 -8.66
#